data_AF-A0A2E5ANJ5-F1
#
_entry.id   AF-A0A2E5ANJ5-F1
#
_cell.length_a   1.000
_cell.length_b   1.000
_cell.length_c   1.000
_cell.angle_alpha   90.00
_cell.angle_beta   90.00
_cell.angle_gamma   90.00
#
_symmetry.space_group_name_H-M   'P 1'
#
loop_
_entity.id
_entity.type
_entity.pdbx_description
1 polymer ?
#
loop_
_entity_poly.entity_id
_entity_poly.type
_entity_poly.pdbx_seq_one_letter_code
_entity_poly.pdbx_strand_id
1 'polypeptide(L)'
;MYKLLKEFWVTSYKTDKTAFYLEVFSVTLTIIGSCILTFTSPNPEMKWVFPVYLIGSTTLAIASFRRRIIWTCVLASWFTIMNIIGNFKVFL
;
A
#
# COMPACT_ATOMS: atom_id res chain seq x y z
N MET A 1 18.03 -9.23 -15.82
CA MET A 1 16.83 -8.64 -15.19
C MET A 1 15.76 -9.67 -14.84
N TYR A 2 15.17 -10.37 -15.81
CA TYR A 2 14.02 -11.28 -15.59
C TYR A 2 14.31 -12.44 -14.61
N LYS A 3 15.46 -13.11 -14.73
CA LYS A 3 15.85 -14.18 -13.79
C LYS A 3 15.98 -13.68 -12.35
N LEU A 4 16.56 -12.50 -12.16
CA LEU A 4 16.73 -11.85 -10.86
C LEU A 4 15.38 -11.50 -10.21
N LEU A 5 14.45 -10.92 -10.97
CA LEU A 5 13.08 -10.67 -10.52
C LEU A 5 12.36 -11.95 -10.10
N LYS A 6 12.52 -13.02 -10.89
CA LYS A 6 11.94 -14.34 -10.60
C LYS A 6 12.55 -14.94 -9.33
N GLU A 7 13.85 -14.80 -9.12
CA GLU A 7 14.55 -15.23 -7.91
C GLU A 7 14.11 -14.44 -6.68
N PHE A 8 13.94 -13.12 -6.80
CA PHE A 8 13.41 -12.28 -5.73
C PHE A 8 11.98 -12.66 -5.35
N TRP A 9 11.13 -12.95 -6.34
CA TRP A 9 9.76 -13.42 -6.13
C TRP A 9 9.72 -14.81 -5.48
N VAL A 10 10.52 -15.76 -5.96
CA VAL A 10 10.57 -17.13 -5.42
C VAL A 10 11.16 -17.15 -4.00
N THR A 11 12.18 -16.32 -3.73
CA THR A 11 12.78 -16.19 -2.40
C THR A 11 11.82 -15.50 -1.43
N SER A 12 11.18 -14.40 -1.85
CA SER A 12 10.11 -13.73 -1.09
C SER A 12 8.93 -14.65 -0.76
N TYR A 13 8.54 -15.50 -1.72
CA TYR A 13 7.47 -16.48 -1.55
C TYR A 13 7.87 -17.63 -0.61
N LYS A 14 9.14 -18.07 -0.64
CA LYS A 14 9.63 -19.11 0.28
C LYS A 14 9.77 -18.61 1.72
N THR A 15 10.15 -17.36 1.93
CA THR A 15 10.35 -16.82 3.28
C THR A 15 9.03 -16.55 3.99
N ASP A 16 8.05 -15.91 3.32
CA ASP A 16 6.77 -15.61 3.96
C ASP A 16 5.65 -15.32 2.93
N LYS A 17 4.97 -16.38 2.46
CA LYS A 17 3.96 -16.32 1.38
C LYS A 17 2.89 -15.25 1.61
N THR A 18 2.38 -15.19 2.83
CA THR A 18 1.34 -14.25 3.26
C THR A 18 1.81 -12.80 3.28
N ALA A 19 3.06 -12.52 3.66
CA ALA A 19 3.58 -11.15 3.60
C ALA A 19 3.73 -10.69 2.14
N PHE A 20 4.13 -11.61 1.25
CA PHE A 20 4.25 -11.32 -0.18
C PHE A 20 2.90 -10.99 -0.83
N TYR A 21 1.85 -11.76 -0.55
CA TYR A 21 0.50 -11.43 -1.06
C TYR A 21 -0.02 -10.10 -0.53
N LEU A 22 0.24 -9.79 0.75
CA LEU A 22 -0.12 -8.50 1.35
C LEU A 22 0.63 -7.32 0.69
N GLU A 23 1.91 -7.48 0.37
CA GLU A 23 2.67 -6.46 -0.38
C GLU A 23 2.10 -6.24 -1.78
N VAL A 24 1.85 -7.31 -2.54
CA VAL A 24 1.30 -7.21 -3.90
C VAL A 24 -0.09 -6.55 -3.86
N PHE A 25 -0.93 -6.94 -2.90
CA PHE A 25 -2.26 -6.35 -2.72
C PHE A 25 -2.17 -4.86 -2.36
N SER A 26 -1.31 -4.50 -1.41
CA SER A 26 -1.03 -3.11 -1.04
C SER A 26 -0.61 -2.29 -2.25
N VAL A 27 0.39 -2.76 -2.99
CA VAL A 27 0.95 -2.03 -4.15
C VAL A 27 -0.13 -1.85 -5.22
N THR A 28 -0.94 -2.87 -5.48
CA THR A 28 -2.04 -2.79 -6.44
C THR A 28 -3.06 -1.73 -6.04
N LEU A 29 -3.48 -1.69 -4.78
CA LEU A 29 -4.39 -0.66 -4.28
C LEU A 29 -3.80 0.74 -4.36
N THR A 30 -2.52 0.89 -4.04
CA THR A 30 -1.83 2.19 -4.12
C THR A 30 -1.75 2.70 -5.56
N ILE A 31 -1.51 1.80 -6.52
CA ILE A 31 -1.54 2.12 -7.96
C ILE A 31 -2.95 2.56 -8.38
N ILE A 32 -3.98 1.82 -7.97
CA ILE A 32 -5.38 2.17 -8.28
C ILE A 32 -5.72 3.56 -7.70
N GLY A 33 -5.36 3.84 -6.44
CA GLY A 33 -5.55 5.15 -5.84
C GLY A 33 -4.84 6.26 -6.63
N SER A 34 -3.61 6.00 -7.09
CA SER A 34 -2.87 6.96 -7.93
C SER A 34 -3.53 7.17 -9.28
N CYS A 35 -4.05 6.12 -9.91
CA CYS A 35 -4.80 6.24 -11.16
C CYS A 35 -6.07 7.07 -10.98
N ILE A 36 -6.84 6.83 -9.92
CA ILE A 36 -8.07 7.60 -9.63
C ILE A 36 -7.73 9.08 -9.46
N LEU A 37 -6.65 9.42 -8.74
CA LEU A 37 -6.18 10.81 -8.59
C LEU A 37 -5.83 11.45 -9.93
N THR A 38 -5.07 10.76 -10.78
CA THR A 38 -4.63 11.28 -12.08
C THR A 38 -5.80 11.46 -13.05
N PHE A 39 -6.73 10.50 -13.12
CA PHE A 39 -7.85 10.55 -14.06
C PHE A 39 -9.03 11.43 -13.58
N THR A 40 -9.12 11.74 -12.28
CA THR A 40 -10.22 12.55 -11.71
C THR A 40 -9.84 14.03 -11.49
N SER A 41 -8.61 14.43 -11.84
CA SER A 41 -8.20 15.83 -11.86
C SER A 41 -8.95 16.59 -12.96
N PRO A 42 -9.70 17.68 -12.67
CA PRO A 42 -9.38 18.73 -11.69
C PRO A 42 -10.20 18.71 -10.38
N ASN A 43 -11.26 17.91 -10.28
CA ASN A 43 -12.10 17.79 -9.08
C ASN A 43 -11.96 16.37 -8.51
N PRO A 44 -10.84 16.05 -7.84
CA PRO A 44 -10.60 14.71 -7.37
C PRO A 44 -11.68 14.29 -6.36
N GLU A 45 -12.35 13.17 -6.67
CA GLU A 45 -13.27 12.47 -5.78
C GLU A 45 -12.48 11.84 -4.61
N MET A 46 -12.04 12.67 -3.67
CA MET A 46 -11.19 12.26 -2.56
C MET A 46 -11.86 11.21 -1.65
N LYS A 47 -13.20 11.13 -1.69
CA LYS A 47 -14.01 10.12 -0.97
C LYS A 47 -13.64 8.69 -1.34
N TRP A 48 -13.20 8.45 -2.58
CA TRP A 48 -12.79 7.11 -3.04
C TRP A 48 -11.28 6.89 -2.92
N VAL A 49 -10.50 7.96 -3.03
CA VAL A 49 -9.04 7.90 -2.97
C VAL A 49 -8.56 7.53 -1.57
N PHE A 50 -9.01 8.25 -0.53
CA PHE A 50 -8.55 8.02 0.84
C PHE A 50 -8.79 6.60 1.38
N PRO A 51 -9.96 5.96 1.20
CA PRO A 51 -10.17 4.60 1.69
C PRO A 51 -9.31 3.58 0.94
N VAL A 52 -9.11 3.74 -0.37
CA VAL A 52 -8.24 2.85 -1.17
C VAL A 52 -6.79 2.95 -0.70
N TYR A 53 -6.30 4.18 -0.50
CA TYR A 53 -4.95 4.40 0.03
C TYR A 53 -4.79 3.92 1.48
N LEU A 54 -5.82 4.04 2.32
CA LEU A 54 -5.82 3.56 3.70
C LEU A 54 -5.72 2.03 3.77
N ILE A 55 -6.50 1.31 2.96
CA ILE A 55 -6.42 -0.16 2.88
C ILE A 55 -5.04 -0.57 2.35
N GLY A 56 -4.53 0.13 1.32
CA GLY A 56 -3.18 -0.10 0.79
C GLY A 56 -2.10 0.07 1.86
N SER A 57 -2.05 1.22 2.52
CA SER A 57 -1.02 1.53 3.52
C SER A 57 -1.10 0.64 4.77
N THR A 58 -2.30 0.28 5.22
CA THR A 58 -2.50 -0.63 6.36
C THR A 58 -2.00 -2.03 6.04
N THR A 59 -2.31 -2.52 4.84
CA THR A 59 -1.85 -3.82 4.36
C THR A 59 -0.32 -3.84 4.23
N LEU A 60 0.29 -2.74 3.78
CA LEU A 60 1.75 -2.58 3.72
C LEU A 60 2.40 -2.60 5.10
N ALA A 61 1.78 -1.94 6.09
CA ALA A 61 2.28 -1.91 7.46
C ALA A 61 2.28 -3.31 8.07
N ILE A 62 1.21 -4.09 7.87
CA ILE A 62 1.09 -5.48 8.33
C ILE A 62 2.14 -6.37 7.64
N ALA A 63 2.35 -6.21 6.33
CA ALA A 63 3.35 -6.97 5.60
C ALA A 63 4.79 -6.66 6.06
N SER A 64 5.07 -5.38 6.29
CA SER A 64 6.39 -4.89 6.75
C SER A 64 6.70 -5.33 8.17
N PHE A 65 5.69 -5.31 9.05
CA PHE A 65 5.79 -5.82 10.42
C PHE A 65 6.15 -7.32 10.42
N ARG A 66 5.49 -8.09 9.56
CA ARG A 66 5.73 -9.53 9.41
C ARG A 66 7.12 -9.86 8.87
N ARG A 67 7.63 -9.07 7.93
CA ARG A 67 9.00 -9.20 7.41
C ARG A 67 10.09 -8.61 8.30
N ARG A 68 9.72 -8.04 9.46
CA ARG A 68 10.65 -7.36 10.39
C ARG A 68 11.46 -6.25 9.72
N ILE A 69 10.88 -5.58 8.71
CA ILE A 69 11.50 -4.44 8.04
C ILE A 69 11.01 -3.16 8.73
N ILE A 70 11.79 -2.73 9.72
CA ILE A 70 11.41 -1.65 10.65
C ILE A 70 11.14 -0.33 9.89
N TRP A 71 12.01 0.05 8.95
CA TRP A 71 11.88 1.31 8.21
C TRP A 71 10.64 1.38 7.32
N THR A 72 10.35 0.31 6.59
CA THR A 72 9.13 0.22 5.75
C THR A 72 7.87 0.18 6.62
N CYS A 73 7.93 -0.47 7.79
CA CYS A 73 6.84 -0.48 8.75
C CYS A 73 6.53 0.91 9.30
N VAL A 74 7.56 1.72 9.63
CA VAL A 74 7.39 3.10 10.09
C VAL A 74 6.78 3.96 8.99
N LEU A 75 7.30 3.86 7.76
CA LEU A 75 6.78 4.63 6.62
C LEU A 75 5.32 4.26 6.30
N ALA A 76 4.99 2.97 6.26
CA ALA A 76 3.63 2.49 6.02
C ALA A 76 2.66 2.90 7.14
N SER A 77 3.12 2.86 8.40
CA SER A 77 2.33 3.34 9.55
C SER A 77 2.05 4.83 9.44
N TRP A 78 3.05 5.64 9.06
CA TRP A 78 2.88 7.06 8.83
C TRP A 78 1.86 7.37 7.72
N PHE A 79 1.97 6.69 6.57
CA PHE A 79 0.99 6.81 5.49
C PHE A 79 -0.42 6.42 5.95
N THR A 80 -0.53 5.39 6.78
CA THR A 80 -1.83 4.96 7.34
C THR A 80 -2.44 6.05 8.22
N ILE A 81 -1.65 6.69 9.10
CA ILE A 81 -2.11 7.80 9.93
C ILE A 81 -2.56 8.99 9.05
N MET A 82 -1.77 9.36 8.03
CA MET A 82 -2.12 10.44 7.12
C MET A 82 -3.38 10.16 6.31
N ASN A 83 -3.57 8.92 5.85
CA ASN A 83 -4.78 8.50 5.15
C ASN A 83 -6.00 8.48 6.09
N ILE A 84 -5.84 8.13 7.37
CA ILE A 84 -6.91 8.22 8.38
C ILE A 84 -7.33 9.69 8.56
N ILE A 85 -6.36 10.60 8.74
CA ILE A 85 -6.64 12.05 8.88
C ILE A 85 -7.32 12.59 7.62
N GLY A 86 -6.85 12.21 6.44
CA GLY A 86 -7.46 12.60 5.17
C GLY A 86 -8.88 12.08 5.02
N ASN A 87 -9.15 10.85 5.45
CA ASN A 87 -10.50 10.29 5.48
C ASN A 87 -11.41 11.08 6.44
N PHE A 88 -10.93 11.43 7.63
CA PHE A 88 -11.68 12.30 8.55
C PHE A 88 -12.00 13.66 7.95
N LYS A 89 -11.07 14.28 7.22
CA LYS A 89 -11.25 15.62 6.63
C LYS A 89 -12.15 15.64 5.38
N VAL A 90 -12.40 14.48 4.78
CA VAL A 90 -13.22 14.34 3.57
C VAL A 90 -14.66 13.90 3.89
N PHE A 91 -14.86 13.20 5.00
CA PHE A 91 -16.17 12.71 5.43
C PHE A 91 -16.81 13.52 6.57
N LEU A 92 -16.05 14.34 7.32
CA LEU A 92 -16.52 15.26 8.38
C LEU A 92 -16.30 16.72 7.95
#